data_AF-K0F2I1-F1
#
_entry.id   AF-K0F2I1-F1
#
_cell.length_a   1.000
_cell.length_b   1.000
_cell.length_c   1.000
_cell.angle_alpha   90.00
_cell.angle_beta   90.00
_cell.angle_gamma   90.00
#
_symmetry.space_group_name_H-M   'P 1'
#
loop_
_entity.id
_entity.type
_entity.pdbx_description
1 polymer ?
#
loop_
_entity_poly.entity_id
_entity_poly.type
_entity_poly.pdbx_seq_one_letter_code
_entity_poly.pdbx_strand_id
1 'polypeptide(L)'
;MRFRVAAWLAIPGALLWAVQAFGAWIQSQEGKWQDNDYLSVGGSTITADNLLTMLALAFLLIAGLLTAGAVYLLRGNMSGRYLLLAGAWLVVLGQLFAGVLAAIPIDAFYYSAPANVVFATPLAIFPLLTIVCLTPGRQAAATLETGS
;
A
#
# COMPACT_ATOMS: atom_id res chain seq x y z
N MET A 1 5.03 21.14 -13.17
CA MET A 1 3.79 20.40 -13.48
C MET A 1 3.80 18.96 -12.96
N ARG A 2 4.81 18.13 -13.29
CA ARG A 2 4.88 16.70 -12.91
C ARG A 2 4.60 16.41 -11.42
N PHE A 3 5.22 17.16 -10.53
CA PHE A 3 5.00 17.05 -9.08
C PHE A 3 3.55 17.34 -8.67
N ARG A 4 2.92 18.38 -9.24
CA ARG A 4 1.50 18.67 -8.95
C ARG A 4 0.58 17.55 -9.45
N VAL A 5 0.88 16.95 -10.61
CA VAL A 5 0.12 15.79 -11.12
C VAL A 5 0.28 14.59 -10.18
N ALA A 6 1.50 14.30 -9.71
CA ALA A 6 1.73 13.24 -8.74
C ALA A 6 0.97 13.47 -7.42
N ALA A 7 0.95 14.71 -6.92
CA ALA A 7 0.18 15.05 -5.72
C ALA A 7 -1.34 14.89 -5.95
N TRP A 8 -1.84 15.29 -7.11
CA TRP A 8 -3.26 15.10 -7.46
C TRP A 8 -3.65 13.65 -7.67
N LEU A 9 -2.74 12.78 -8.14
CA LEU A 9 -2.96 11.33 -8.22
C LEU A 9 -2.92 10.67 -6.83
N ALA A 10 -2.07 11.17 -5.94
CA ALA A 10 -1.89 10.62 -4.61
C ALA A 10 -3.09 10.84 -3.68
N ILE A 11 -3.85 11.93 -3.85
CA ILE A 11 -5.05 12.22 -3.06
C ILE A 11 -6.15 11.15 -3.22
N PRO A 12 -6.64 10.84 -4.44
CA PRO A 12 -7.63 9.77 -4.62
C PRO A 12 -7.07 8.41 -4.23
N GLY A 13 -5.77 8.15 -4.48
CA GLY A 13 -5.10 6.95 -3.98
C GLY A 13 -5.18 6.83 -2.46
N ALA A 14 -4.84 7.90 -1.74
CA ALA A 14 -4.92 7.94 -0.28
C ALA A 14 -6.34 7.72 0.24
N LEU A 15 -7.33 8.33 -0.42
CA LEU A 15 -8.73 8.18 -0.05
C LEU A 15 -9.20 6.72 -0.19
N LEU A 16 -8.83 6.07 -1.29
CA LEU A 16 -9.18 4.67 -1.51
C LEU A 16 -8.47 3.75 -0.50
N TRP A 17 -7.20 4.02 -0.17
CA TRP A 17 -6.50 3.28 0.88
C TRP A 17 -7.11 3.49 2.27
N ALA A 18 -7.60 4.69 2.57
CA ALA A 18 -8.33 4.96 3.82
C ALA A 18 -9.66 4.19 3.88
N VAL A 19 -10.39 4.09 2.76
CA VAL A 19 -11.60 3.26 2.68
C VAL A 19 -11.27 1.78 2.91
N GLN A 20 -10.17 1.28 2.33
CA GLN A 20 -9.71 -0.09 2.59
C GLN A 20 -9.31 -0.31 4.04
N ALA A 21 -8.61 0.66 4.66
CA ALA A 21 -8.27 0.61 6.08
C ALA A 21 -9.52 0.52 6.96
N PHE A 22 -10.54 1.31 6.64
CA PHE A 22 -11.79 1.32 7.37
C PHE A 22 -12.58 0.01 7.19
N GLY A 23 -12.61 -0.53 5.97
CA GLY A 23 -13.21 -1.83 5.70
C GLY A 23 -12.53 -2.97 6.45
N ALA A 24 -11.19 -2.99 6.47
CA ALA A 24 -10.41 -3.97 7.22
C ALA A 24 -10.65 -3.84 8.74
N TRP A 25 -10.73 -2.61 9.25
CA TRP A 25 -11.05 -2.36 10.65
C TRP A 25 -12.44 -2.86 11.02
N ILE A 26 -13.48 -2.55 10.23
CA ILE A 26 -14.84 -3.06 10.51
C ILE A 26 -14.85 -4.58 10.52
N GLN A 27 -14.19 -5.20 9.54
CA GLN A 27 -14.10 -6.66 9.50
C GLN A 27 -13.36 -7.24 10.71
N SER A 28 -12.35 -6.55 11.25
CA SER A 28 -11.66 -7.03 12.46
C SER A 28 -12.55 -6.99 13.71
N GLN A 29 -13.60 -6.17 13.72
CA GLN A 29 -14.58 -6.13 14.81
C GLN A 29 -15.67 -7.21 14.70
N GLU A 30 -15.78 -7.90 13.55
CA GLU A 30 -16.76 -8.97 13.40
C GLU A 30 -16.30 -10.21 14.19
N GLY A 31 -17.05 -10.58 15.23
CA GLY A 31 -16.69 -11.67 16.15
C GLY A 31 -16.44 -13.04 15.49
N LYS A 32 -16.90 -13.23 14.24
CA LYS A 32 -16.63 -14.45 13.46
C LYS A 32 -15.14 -14.68 13.13
N TRP A 33 -14.30 -13.67 13.31
CA TRP A 33 -12.85 -13.74 13.05
C TRP A 33 -11.99 -13.86 14.32
N GLN A 34 -12.59 -13.79 15.52
CA GLN A 34 -11.83 -13.78 16.78
C GLN A 34 -11.21 -15.14 17.14
N ASP A 35 -11.80 -16.25 16.68
CA ASP A 35 -11.34 -17.62 17.00
C ASP A 35 -10.73 -18.36 15.79
N ASN A 36 -10.59 -17.72 14.63
CA ASN A 36 -10.01 -18.36 13.44
C ASN A 36 -8.49 -18.13 13.42
N ASP A 37 -7.74 -19.17 13.77
CA ASP A 37 -6.29 -19.24 13.54
C ASP A 37 -6.01 -19.06 12.04
N TYR A 38 -5.30 -17.99 11.69
CA TYR A 38 -5.13 -17.57 10.29
C TYR A 38 -3.72 -17.82 9.77
N LEU A 39 -2.69 -17.61 10.60
CA LEU A 39 -1.31 -17.90 10.26
C LEU A 39 -0.57 -18.40 11.50
N SER A 40 -0.13 -19.67 11.47
CA SER A 40 0.81 -20.23 12.45
C SER A 40 2.20 -20.19 11.83
N VAL A 41 3.04 -19.26 12.29
CA VAL A 41 4.45 -19.18 11.88
C VAL A 41 5.32 -19.30 13.13
N GLY A 42 6.07 -20.40 13.24
CA GLY A 42 7.03 -20.61 14.33
C GLY A 42 6.41 -20.81 15.72
N GLY A 43 5.15 -21.22 15.81
CA GLY A 43 4.45 -21.45 17.09
C GLY A 43 3.71 -20.24 17.64
N SER A 44 3.74 -19.09 16.96
CA SER A 44 2.84 -17.97 17.23
C SER A 44 1.67 -18.03 16.26
N THR A 45 0.46 -18.18 16.80
CA THR A 45 -0.78 -18.08 16.03
C THR A 45 -1.19 -16.62 15.92
N ILE A 46 -1.21 -16.11 14.69
CA ILE A 46 -1.88 -14.86 14.36
C ILE A 46 -3.33 -15.22 14.03
N THR A 47 -4.24 -14.71 14.85
CA THR A 47 -5.68 -14.76 14.64
C THR A 47 -6.10 -13.81 13.51
N ALA A 48 -7.19 -14.12 12.82
CA ALA A 48 -7.66 -13.37 11.66
C ALA A 48 -7.96 -11.89 11.97
N ASP A 49 -8.49 -11.61 13.17
CA ASP A 49 -8.75 -10.25 13.66
C ASP A 49 -7.47 -9.42 13.84
N ASN A 50 -6.40 -10.02 14.36
CA ASN A 50 -5.08 -9.38 14.51
C ASN A 50 -4.49 -9.06 13.15
N LEU A 51 -4.59 -9.99 12.19
CA LEU A 51 -4.15 -9.74 10.82
C LEU A 51 -4.93 -8.58 10.17
N LEU A 52 -6.26 -8.58 10.28
CA LEU A 52 -7.11 -7.50 9.75
C LEU A 52 -6.81 -6.15 10.39
N THR A 53 -6.53 -6.13 11.69
CA THR A 53 -6.15 -4.91 12.42
C THR A 53 -4.77 -4.40 11.98
N MET A 54 -3.78 -5.29 11.80
CA MET A 54 -2.48 -4.92 11.23
C MET A 54 -2.61 -4.40 9.81
N LEU A 55 -3.46 -5.01 8.99
CA LEU A 55 -3.76 -4.52 7.64
C LEU A 55 -4.41 -3.14 7.66
N ALA A 56 -5.39 -2.92 8.55
CA ALA A 56 -6.03 -1.63 8.72
C ALA A 56 -5.00 -0.54 9.06
N LEU A 57 -4.09 -0.81 10.00
CA LEU A 57 -3.01 0.11 10.36
C LEU A 57 -2.03 0.35 9.19
N ALA A 58 -1.67 -0.69 8.45
CA ALA A 58 -0.80 -0.58 7.28
C ALA A 58 -1.45 0.29 6.18
N PHE A 59 -2.72 0.07 5.90
CA PHE A 59 -3.47 0.86 4.92
C PHE A 59 -3.65 2.31 5.38
N LEU A 60 -3.87 2.54 6.68
CA LEU A 60 -3.92 3.88 7.25
C LEU A 60 -2.57 4.59 7.15
N LEU A 61 -1.46 3.88 7.37
CA LEU A 61 -0.11 4.40 7.20
C LEU A 61 0.15 4.82 5.75
N ILE A 62 -0.23 3.98 4.79
CA ILE A 62 -0.12 4.30 3.35
C ILE A 62 -0.96 5.54 3.02
N ALA A 63 -2.22 5.59 3.46
CA ALA A 63 -3.10 6.74 3.25
C ALA A 63 -2.51 8.01 3.87
N GLY A 64 -1.95 7.91 5.07
CA GLY A 64 -1.28 9.01 5.78
C GLY A 64 -0.05 9.52 5.03
N LEU A 65 0.83 8.61 4.59
CA LEU A 65 2.03 8.96 3.80
C LEU A 65 1.67 9.64 2.49
N LEU A 66 0.69 9.10 1.77
CA LEU A 66 0.23 9.67 0.50
C LEU A 66 -0.41 11.05 0.70
N THR A 67 -1.26 11.20 1.71
CA THR A 67 -1.92 12.49 2.02
C THR A 67 -0.92 13.53 2.48
N ALA A 68 -0.07 13.21 3.46
CA ALA A 68 0.94 14.12 3.99
C ALA A 68 1.94 14.51 2.88
N GLY A 69 2.39 13.53 2.10
CA GLY A 69 3.27 13.75 0.96
C GLY A 69 2.65 14.68 -0.08
N ALA A 70 1.39 14.46 -0.47
CA ALA A 70 0.66 15.32 -1.40
C ALA A 70 0.51 16.75 -0.86
N VAL A 71 0.12 16.92 0.41
CA VAL A 71 -0.02 18.23 1.05
C VAL A 71 1.32 18.98 1.08
N TYR A 72 2.41 18.33 1.49
CA TYR A 72 3.73 18.95 1.47
C TYR A 72 4.16 19.37 0.06
N LEU A 73 3.94 18.51 -0.94
CA LEU A 73 4.29 18.80 -2.31
C LEU A 73 3.46 19.96 -2.89
N LEU A 74 2.16 20.02 -2.58
CA LEU A 74 1.27 21.11 -2.98
C LEU A 74 1.65 22.44 -2.31
N ARG A 75 2.20 22.39 -1.09
CA ARG A 75 2.79 23.54 -0.40
C ARG A 75 4.19 23.93 -0.91
N GLY A 76 4.70 23.23 -1.93
CA GLY A 76 6.02 23.51 -2.50
C GLY A 76 7.20 22.91 -1.73
N ASN A 77 6.94 22.10 -0.69
CA ASN A 77 7.99 21.43 0.05
C ASN A 77 8.39 20.11 -0.65
N MET A 78 9.64 20.04 -1.10
CA MET A 78 10.18 18.87 -1.80
C MET A 78 10.29 17.62 -0.91
N SER A 79 10.25 17.76 0.42
CA SER A 79 10.20 16.60 1.33
C SER A 79 8.97 15.72 1.06
N GLY A 80 7.88 16.31 0.55
CA GLY A 80 6.68 15.59 0.14
C GLY A 80 6.92 14.51 -0.92
N ARG A 81 7.98 14.67 -1.74
CA ARG A 81 8.34 13.68 -2.76
C ARG A 81 8.75 12.36 -2.12
N TYR A 82 9.55 12.42 -1.05
CA TYR A 82 10.02 11.24 -0.36
C TYR A 82 8.89 10.53 0.36
N LEU A 83 7.96 11.28 0.97
CA LEU A 83 6.76 10.72 1.59
C LEU A 83 5.86 10.00 0.57
N LEU A 84 5.62 10.62 -0.59
CA LEU A 84 4.86 10.00 -1.68
C LEU A 84 5.55 8.74 -2.21
N LEU A 85 6.87 8.79 -2.43
CA LEU A 85 7.64 7.63 -2.87
C LEU A 85 7.62 6.51 -1.82
N ALA A 86 7.79 6.84 -0.53
CA ALA A 86 7.76 5.86 0.55
C ALA A 86 6.39 5.17 0.63
N GLY A 87 5.30 5.94 0.62
CA GLY A 87 3.94 5.39 0.61
C GLY A 87 3.67 4.53 -0.63
N ALA A 88 4.14 4.97 -1.79
CA ALA A 88 3.96 4.21 -3.02
C ALA A 88 4.78 2.90 -3.05
N TRP A 89 6.03 2.93 -2.57
CA TRP A 89 6.87 1.73 -2.45
C TRP A 89 6.30 0.75 -1.43
N LEU A 90 5.75 1.23 -0.30
CA LEU A 90 5.07 0.39 0.67
C LEU A 90 3.91 -0.38 0.04
N VAL A 91 3.12 0.26 -0.84
CA VAL A 91 2.07 -0.45 -1.58
C VAL A 91 2.66 -1.52 -2.49
N VAL A 92 3.68 -1.18 -3.29
CA VAL A 92 4.28 -2.13 -4.24
C VAL A 92 4.87 -3.34 -3.51
N LEU A 93 5.62 -3.11 -2.43
CA LEU A 93 6.20 -4.17 -1.61
C LEU A 93 5.10 -4.99 -0.91
N GLY A 94 4.06 -4.34 -0.40
CA GLY A 94 2.92 -5.02 0.22
C GLY A 94 2.16 -5.91 -0.77
N GLN A 95 1.96 -5.46 -2.01
CA GLN A 95 1.33 -6.25 -3.07
C GLN A 95 2.21 -7.42 -3.53
N LEU A 96 3.53 -7.22 -3.63
CA LEU A 96 4.47 -8.31 -3.91
C LEU A 96 4.43 -9.36 -2.80
N PHE A 97 4.47 -8.93 -1.54
CA PHE A 97 4.42 -9.83 -0.40
C PHE A 97 3.09 -10.59 -0.33
N ALA A 98 1.96 -9.92 -0.55
CA ALA A 98 0.64 -10.55 -0.64
C ALA A 98 0.57 -11.56 -1.80
N GLY A 99 1.14 -11.23 -2.97
CA GLY A 99 1.21 -12.13 -4.11
C GLY A 99 2.06 -13.38 -3.83
N VAL A 100 3.19 -13.22 -3.13
CA VAL A 100 4.02 -14.36 -2.70
C VAL A 100 3.27 -15.23 -1.71
N LEU A 101 2.61 -14.65 -0.70
CA LEU A 101 1.81 -15.40 0.26
C LEU A 101 0.65 -16.13 -0.42
N ALA A 102 -0.01 -15.52 -1.40
CA ALA A 102 -1.08 -16.16 -2.16
C ALA A 102 -0.59 -17.34 -3.02
N ALA A 103 0.68 -17.34 -3.42
CA ALA A 103 1.30 -18.42 -4.17
C ALA A 103 1.74 -19.60 -3.29
N ILE A 104 1.89 -19.39 -1.98
CA ILE A 104 2.20 -20.47 -1.04
C ILE A 104 0.85 -21.07 -0.60
N PRO A 105 0.58 -22.37 -0.85
CA PRO A 105 -0.64 -23.01 -0.39
C PRO A 105 -0.60 -23.16 1.12
N ILE A 106 -1.02 -22.12 1.84
CA ILE A 106 -1.29 -22.14 3.28
C ILE A 106 -2.79 -22.35 3.39
N ASP A 107 -3.21 -23.50 3.93
CA ASP A 107 -4.60 -23.97 4.00
C ASP A 107 -5.62 -22.93 4.50
N ALA A 108 -5.18 -21.93 5.29
CA ALA A 108 -6.02 -20.84 5.79
C ALA A 108 -6.59 -19.90 4.70
N PHE A 109 -5.88 -19.70 3.58
CA PHE A 109 -6.38 -18.85 2.49
C PHE A 109 -7.35 -19.58 1.55
N TYR A 110 -7.32 -20.92 1.53
CA TYR A 110 -8.13 -21.70 0.59
C TYR A 110 -9.63 -21.73 0.96
N TYR A 111 -9.94 -21.64 2.27
CA TYR A 111 -11.33 -21.76 2.75
C TYR A 111 -11.97 -20.43 3.16
N SER A 112 -11.19 -19.40 3.53
CA SER A 112 -11.76 -18.17 4.13
C SER A 112 -10.98 -16.90 3.81
N ALA A 113 -10.30 -16.78 2.67
CA ALA A 113 -9.65 -15.52 2.32
C ALA A 113 -10.71 -14.39 2.24
N PRO A 114 -10.64 -13.34 3.09
CA PRO A 114 -11.55 -12.22 2.97
C PRO A 114 -11.37 -11.63 1.57
N ALA A 115 -12.45 -11.62 0.79
CA ALA A 115 -12.48 -11.37 -0.67
C ALA A 115 -11.82 -10.04 -1.11
N ASN A 116 -11.49 -9.19 -0.15
CA ASN A 116 -10.98 -7.83 -0.30
C ASN A 116 -9.49 -7.68 0.08
N VAL A 117 -8.85 -8.71 0.65
CA VAL A 117 -7.51 -8.57 1.28
C VAL A 117 -6.35 -8.91 0.33
N VAL A 118 -6.53 -9.82 -0.62
CA VAL A 118 -5.39 -10.38 -1.38
C VAL A 118 -5.14 -9.66 -2.71
N PHE A 119 -6.15 -9.01 -3.30
CA PHE A 119 -6.03 -8.43 -4.65
C PHE A 119 -6.67 -7.05 -4.79
N ALA A 120 -6.24 -6.11 -3.95
CA ALA A 120 -6.38 -4.68 -4.24
C ALA A 120 -5.45 -4.22 -5.40
N THR A 121 -5.11 -5.10 -6.34
CA THR A 121 -4.21 -4.85 -7.48
C THR A 121 -4.60 -3.63 -8.30
N PRO A 122 -5.90 -3.33 -8.53
CA PRO A 122 -6.29 -2.09 -9.20
C PRO A 122 -5.85 -0.83 -8.44
N LEU A 123 -5.79 -0.90 -7.10
CA LEU A 123 -5.37 0.21 -6.25
C LEU A 123 -3.86 0.44 -6.28
N ALA A 124 -3.07 -0.54 -6.75
CA ALA A 124 -1.64 -0.38 -6.96
C ALA A 124 -1.30 0.54 -8.15
N ILE A 125 -2.27 0.79 -9.05
CA ILE A 125 -2.08 1.66 -10.22
C ILE A 125 -1.74 3.09 -9.78
N PHE A 126 -2.42 3.65 -8.78
CA PHE A 126 -2.14 5.00 -8.28
C PHE A 126 -0.70 5.18 -7.77
N PRO A 127 -0.20 4.34 -6.84
CA PRO A 127 1.17 4.43 -6.38
C PRO A 127 2.20 4.12 -7.48
N LEU A 128 1.93 3.19 -8.40
CA LEU A 128 2.80 2.97 -9.57
C LEU A 128 2.89 4.21 -10.45
N LEU A 129 1.77 4.84 -10.81
CA LEU A 129 1.74 6.09 -11.56
C LEU A 129 2.44 7.22 -10.80
N THR A 130 2.29 7.26 -9.48
CA THR A 130 2.97 8.23 -8.62
C THR A 130 4.49 8.04 -8.66
N ILE A 131 4.98 6.80 -8.59
CA ILE A 131 6.42 6.48 -8.76
C ILE A 131 6.90 6.92 -10.14
N VAL A 132 6.19 6.56 -11.20
CA VAL A 132 6.55 6.95 -12.58
C VAL A 132 6.61 8.47 -12.73
N CYS A 133 5.65 9.21 -12.15
CA CYS A 133 5.62 10.67 -12.21
C CYS A 133 6.74 11.34 -11.39
N LEU A 134 7.22 10.70 -10.32
CA LEU A 134 8.25 11.22 -9.41
C LEU A 134 9.67 10.73 -9.74
N THR A 135 9.80 9.73 -10.62
CA THR A 135 11.08 9.19 -11.08
C THR A 135 11.49 9.95 -12.35
N PRO A 136 12.69 10.57 -12.40
CA PRO A 136 13.11 11.37 -13.55
C PRO A 136 13.47 10.48 -14.75
N GLY A 137 12.45 10.03 -15.50
CA GLY A 137 12.58 9.08 -16.61
C GLY A 137 13.30 9.57 -17.88
N ARG A 138 13.98 10.73 -17.84
CA ARG A 138 14.81 11.20 -18.97
C ARG A 138 16.14 11.82 -18.56
N GLN A 139 16.33 12.24 -17.31
CA GLN A 139 17.61 12.82 -16.90
C GLN A 139 18.63 11.73 -16.58
N ALA A 140 18.26 10.58 -16.01
CA ALA A 140 19.20 9.49 -15.80
C ALA A 140 19.75 8.88 -17.10
N ALA A 141 18.93 8.82 -18.16
CA ALA A 141 19.38 8.39 -19.48
C ALA A 141 20.32 9.43 -20.13
N ALA A 142 20.02 10.73 -19.99
CA ALA A 142 20.89 11.78 -20.49
C ALA A 142 22.25 11.81 -19.77
N THR A 143 22.31 11.58 -18.44
CA THR A 143 23.61 11.52 -17.74
C THR A 143 24.44 10.28 -18.08
N LEU A 144 23.78 9.17 -18.46
CA LEU A 144 24.45 7.96 -18.96
C LEU A 144 24.91 8.11 -20.43
N GLU A 145 24.20 8.91 -21.23
CA GLU A 145 24.60 9.25 -22.60
C GLU A 145 25.67 10.35 -22.65
N THR A 146 25.79 11.21 -21.64
CA THR A 146 26.80 12.29 -21.58
C THR A 146 28.06 11.92 -20.80
N GLY A 147 28.36 10.63 -20.61
CA GLY A 147 29.57 10.09 -19.95
C GLY A 147 30.57 11.14 -19.45
N SER A 148 30.46 11.51 -18.18
CA SER A 148 31.44 12.30 -17.45
C SER A 148 32.22 11.40 -16.51
#